data_AF-A0A838JUN2-F1
#
_entry.id   AF-A0A838JUN2-F1
#
_cell.length_a   1.000
_cell.length_b   1.000
_cell.length_c   1.000
_cell.angle_alpha   90.00
_cell.angle_beta   90.00
_cell.angle_gamma   90.00
#
_symmetry.space_group_name_H-M   'P 1'
#
loop_
_entity.id
_entity.type
_entity.pdbx_description
1 polymer ?
#
loop_
_entity_poly.entity_id
_entity_poly.type
_entity_poly.pdbx_seq_one_letter_code
_entity_poly.pdbx_strand_id
1 'polypeptide(L)'
;MNDHPEASARKEQGDLVRERARERSRARFADAWIAADRQIDLAQKREQTRKRKQAEEEEAWEYFVRNEQLQLQLRKEGQLARLLGAPVAGELPALLQKLASEDQRQAERGLVALMSGGKTLYKRLEDLEPEDMPARIAANRLRTTWLKERGDGWLGSRAAQS
;
A
#
# COMPACT_ATOMS: atom_id res chain seq x y z
N MET A 1 -15.24 -87.17 13.31
CA MET A 1 -14.22 -86.46 12.50
C MET A 1 -14.96 -85.63 11.48
N ASN A 2 -14.51 -84.39 11.26
CA ASN A 2 -15.02 -83.37 10.33
C ASN A 2 -16.16 -82.46 10.84
N ASP A 3 -15.81 -81.58 11.76
CA ASP A 3 -16.16 -80.17 11.65
C ASP A 3 -14.83 -79.42 11.66
N HIS A 4 -14.51 -78.60 10.65
CA HIS A 4 -13.60 -77.44 10.74
C HIS A 4 -13.16 -76.73 9.42
N PRO A 5 -13.67 -76.99 8.20
CA PRO A 5 -13.27 -76.15 7.05
C PRO A 5 -13.98 -74.78 7.04
N GLU A 6 -15.26 -74.70 7.43
CA GLU A 6 -16.03 -73.44 7.36
C GLU A 6 -15.68 -72.43 8.45
N ALA A 7 -15.35 -72.91 9.66
CA ALA A 7 -14.98 -72.04 10.78
C ALA A 7 -13.62 -71.35 10.55
N SER A 8 -12.68 -72.05 9.90
CA SER A 8 -11.41 -71.47 9.48
C SER A 8 -11.60 -70.48 8.32
N ALA A 9 -12.41 -70.83 7.31
CA ALA A 9 -12.69 -69.92 6.19
C ALA A 9 -13.37 -68.61 6.61
N ARG A 10 -14.29 -68.64 7.60
CA ARG A 10 -14.92 -67.43 8.15
C ARG A 10 -13.95 -66.58 8.97
N LYS A 11 -13.02 -67.20 9.70
CA LYS A 11 -11.96 -66.47 10.43
C LYS A 11 -10.99 -65.80 9.46
N GLU A 12 -10.54 -66.51 8.44
CA GLU A 12 -9.67 -65.96 7.39
C GLU A 12 -10.34 -64.80 6.63
N GLN A 13 -11.63 -64.91 6.28
CA GLN A 13 -12.37 -63.80 5.68
C GLN A 13 -12.47 -62.58 6.63
N GLY A 14 -12.69 -62.80 7.92
CA GLY A 14 -12.72 -61.74 8.92
C GLY A 14 -11.37 -61.05 9.12
N ASP A 15 -10.27 -61.82 9.06
CA ASP A 15 -8.91 -61.31 9.18
C ASP A 15 -8.51 -60.49 7.94
N LEU A 16 -8.86 -60.94 6.73
CA LEU A 16 -8.66 -60.19 5.49
C LEU A 16 -9.45 -58.86 5.47
N VAL A 17 -10.68 -58.86 5.99
CA VAL A 17 -11.49 -57.62 6.10
C VAL A 17 -10.85 -56.65 7.10
N ARG A 18 -10.35 -57.15 8.24
CA ARG A 18 -9.64 -56.34 9.24
C ARG A 18 -8.33 -55.79 8.70
N GLU A 19 -7.58 -56.58 7.94
CA GLU A 19 -6.34 -56.14 7.30
C GLU A 19 -6.59 -55.04 6.26
N ARG A 20 -7.57 -55.21 5.37
CA ARG A 20 -8.00 -54.15 4.44
C ARG A 20 -8.53 -52.89 5.13
N ALA A 21 -9.15 -53.02 6.31
CA ALA A 21 -9.58 -51.87 7.10
C ALA A 21 -8.37 -51.12 7.71
N ARG A 22 -7.34 -51.85 8.16
CA ARG A 22 -6.08 -51.29 8.67
C ARG A 22 -5.30 -50.59 7.56
N GLU A 23 -5.20 -51.18 6.37
CA GLU A 23 -4.56 -50.56 5.21
C GLU A 23 -5.24 -49.26 4.80
N ARG A 24 -6.58 -49.25 4.71
CA ARG A 24 -7.35 -48.04 4.44
C ARG A 24 -7.16 -46.97 5.51
N SER A 25 -7.07 -47.38 6.78
CA SER A 25 -6.79 -46.45 7.88
C SER A 25 -5.38 -45.86 7.74
N ARG A 26 -4.36 -46.69 7.45
CA ARG A 26 -2.99 -46.23 7.20
C ARG A 26 -2.89 -45.29 6.00
N ALA A 27 -3.58 -45.59 4.89
CA ALA A 27 -3.65 -44.72 3.73
C ALA A 27 -4.28 -43.36 4.08
N ARG A 28 -5.42 -43.36 4.79
CA ARG A 28 -6.04 -42.11 5.28
C ARG A 28 -5.12 -41.31 6.20
N PHE A 29 -4.37 -41.98 7.07
CA PHE A 29 -3.38 -41.29 7.92
C PHE A 29 -2.24 -40.72 7.08
N ALA A 30 -1.72 -41.45 6.09
CA ALA A 30 -0.68 -40.94 5.19
C ALA A 30 -1.18 -39.73 4.39
N ASP A 31 -2.41 -39.79 3.84
CA ASP A 31 -3.05 -38.68 3.14
C ASP A 31 -3.25 -37.47 4.05
N ALA A 32 -3.67 -37.70 5.30
CA ALA A 32 -3.82 -36.64 6.29
C ALA A 32 -2.48 -36.00 6.67
N TRP A 33 -1.41 -36.79 6.78
CA TRP A 33 -0.05 -36.30 7.01
C TRP A 33 0.44 -35.44 5.84
N ILE A 34 0.26 -35.90 4.60
CA ILE A 34 0.60 -35.12 3.40
C ILE A 34 -0.22 -33.83 3.33
N ALA A 35 -1.51 -33.88 3.69
CA ALA A 35 -2.35 -32.69 3.73
C ALA A 35 -1.90 -31.71 4.81
N ALA A 36 -1.50 -32.19 5.99
CA ALA A 36 -0.99 -31.36 7.07
C ALA A 36 0.33 -30.67 6.69
N ASP A 37 1.25 -31.41 6.07
CA ASP A 37 2.53 -30.89 5.57
C ASP A 37 2.30 -29.75 4.54
N ARG A 38 1.38 -29.96 3.59
CA ARG A 38 0.97 -28.89 2.65
C ARG A 38 0.39 -27.66 3.33
N GLN A 39 -0.34 -27.82 4.44
CA GLN A 39 -0.87 -26.67 5.20
C GLN A 39 0.25 -25.90 5.89
N ILE A 40 1.27 -26.58 6.41
CA ILE A 40 2.45 -25.95 7.00
C ILE A 40 3.19 -25.15 5.94
N ASP A 41 3.46 -25.73 4.77
CA ASP A 41 4.11 -25.03 3.64
C ASP A 41 3.32 -23.79 3.19
N LEU A 42 1.99 -23.91 3.08
CA LEU A 42 1.13 -22.79 2.71
C LEU A 42 1.16 -21.70 3.79
N ALA A 43 1.17 -22.06 5.07
CA ALA A 43 1.27 -21.12 6.18
C ALA A 43 2.61 -20.38 6.15
N GLN A 44 3.72 -21.10 5.96
CA GLN A 44 5.06 -20.51 5.83
C GLN A 44 5.15 -19.57 4.62
N LYS A 45 4.59 -19.98 3.47
CA LYS A 45 4.57 -19.13 2.27
C LYS A 45 3.75 -17.87 2.50
N ARG A 46 2.60 -17.96 3.16
CA ARG A 46 1.78 -16.79 3.55
C ARG A 46 2.54 -15.86 4.48
N GLU A 47 3.22 -16.40 5.48
CA GLU A 47 4.04 -15.62 6.39
C GLU A 47 5.18 -14.92 5.65
N GLN A 48 5.88 -15.62 4.77
CA GLN A 48 6.95 -15.04 3.95
C GLN A 48 6.41 -13.93 3.04
N THR A 49 5.25 -14.11 2.40
CA THR A 49 4.64 -13.05 1.58
C THR A 49 4.24 -11.84 2.41
N ARG A 50 3.75 -12.03 3.65
CA ARG A 50 3.44 -10.92 4.57
C ARG A 50 4.71 -10.17 4.97
N LYS A 51 5.76 -10.89 5.35
CA LYS A 51 7.07 -10.28 5.70
C LYS A 51 7.65 -9.49 4.53
N ARG A 52 7.59 -10.05 3.31
CA ARG A 52 8.02 -9.34 2.10
C ARG A 52 7.21 -8.07 1.85
N LYS A 53 5.88 -8.16 1.95
CA LYS A 53 5.00 -6.99 1.79
C LYS A 53 5.28 -5.91 2.83
N GLN A 54 5.52 -6.30 4.08
CA GLN A 54 5.89 -5.38 5.16
C GLN A 54 7.24 -4.69 4.89
N ALA A 55 8.25 -5.44 4.46
CA ALA A 55 9.54 -4.88 4.09
C ALA A 55 9.43 -3.91 2.90
N GLU A 56 8.67 -4.28 1.87
CA GLU A 56 8.39 -3.41 0.71
C GLU A 56 7.65 -2.12 1.14
N GLU A 57 6.71 -2.22 2.09
CA GLU A 57 5.98 -1.06 2.65
C GLU A 57 6.90 -0.15 3.49
N GLU A 58 7.78 -0.71 4.33
CA GLU A 58 8.79 0.05 5.09
C GLU A 58 9.78 0.76 4.16
N GLU A 59 10.32 0.07 3.15
CA GLU A 59 11.22 0.67 2.17
C GLU A 59 10.56 1.80 1.38
N ALA A 60 9.30 1.60 0.97
CA ALA A 60 8.52 2.62 0.29
C ALA A 60 8.26 3.85 1.18
N TRP A 61 7.96 3.62 2.47
CA TRP A 61 7.78 4.69 3.46
C TRP A 61 9.07 5.49 3.69
N GLU A 62 10.20 4.82 3.89
CA GLU A 62 11.49 5.50 4.06
C GLU A 62 11.84 6.36 2.86
N TYR A 63 11.70 5.80 1.66
CA TYR A 63 11.95 6.53 0.42
C TYR A 63 11.03 7.75 0.29
N PHE A 64 9.76 7.57 0.65
CA PHE A 64 8.77 8.65 0.66
C PHE A 64 9.16 9.77 1.64
N VAL A 65 9.48 9.45 2.89
CA VAL A 65 9.89 10.45 3.90
C VAL A 65 11.14 11.20 3.46
N ARG A 66 12.16 10.50 2.94
CA ARG A 66 13.37 11.14 2.40
C ARG A 66 13.04 12.14 1.29
N ASN A 67 12.17 11.78 0.36
CA ASN A 67 11.75 12.68 -0.71
C ASN A 67 10.93 13.86 -0.18
N GLU A 68 10.05 13.65 0.79
CA GLU A 68 9.27 14.72 1.40
C GLU A 68 10.16 15.73 2.15
N GLN A 69 11.22 15.26 2.83
CA GLN A 69 12.23 16.14 3.43
C GLN A 69 12.90 17.03 2.39
N LEU A 70 13.30 16.45 1.26
CA LEU A 70 13.91 17.21 0.16
C LEU A 70 12.93 18.23 -0.44
N GLN A 71 11.67 17.83 -0.67
CA GLN A 71 10.64 18.75 -1.18
C GLN A 71 10.36 19.89 -0.20
N LEU A 72 10.33 19.59 1.10
CA LEU A 72 10.15 20.60 2.12
C LEU A 72 11.31 21.59 2.14
N GLN A 73 12.54 21.12 1.99
CA GLN A 73 13.73 21.96 1.88
C GLN A 73 13.67 22.89 0.65
N LEU A 74 13.30 22.35 -0.52
CA LEU A 74 13.11 23.16 -1.73
C LEU A 74 12.03 24.23 -1.53
N ARG A 75 10.92 23.90 -0.85
CA ARG A 75 9.86 24.86 -0.53
C ARG A 75 10.35 25.96 0.42
N LYS A 76 11.17 25.63 1.43
CA LYS A 76 11.84 26.61 2.30
C LYS A 76 12.73 27.57 1.51
N GLU A 77 13.36 27.07 0.44
CA GLU A 77 14.21 27.88 -0.45
C GLU A 77 13.42 28.70 -1.49
N GLY A 78 12.08 28.71 -1.39
CA GLY A 78 11.22 29.49 -2.28
C GLY A 78 10.99 28.86 -3.64
N GLN A 79 11.04 27.52 -3.75
CA GLN A 79 10.73 26.80 -5.00
C GLN A 79 9.41 27.27 -5.64
N LEU A 80 8.37 27.53 -4.84
CA LEU A 80 7.09 27.99 -5.38
C LEU A 80 7.21 29.32 -6.11
N ALA A 81 7.94 30.30 -5.55
CA ALA A 81 8.16 31.59 -6.21
C ALA A 81 8.82 31.41 -7.59
N ARG A 82 9.81 30.52 -7.68
CA ARG A 82 10.51 30.21 -8.95
C ARG A 82 9.58 29.57 -9.97
N LEU A 83 8.70 28.67 -9.53
CA LEU A 83 7.71 28.00 -10.39
C LEU A 83 6.58 28.92 -10.83
N LEU A 84 6.18 29.89 -9.99
CA LEU A 84 5.19 30.89 -10.37
C LEU A 84 5.74 31.87 -11.42
N GLY A 85 7.03 32.20 -11.38
CA GLY A 85 7.64 33.06 -12.39
C GLY A 85 6.93 34.42 -12.54
N ALA A 86 6.83 34.91 -13.77
CA ALA A 86 6.15 36.16 -14.04
C ALA A 86 4.61 36.01 -13.89
N PRO A 87 3.91 37.06 -13.42
CA PRO A 87 2.44 37.11 -13.45
C PRO A 87 1.92 37.02 -14.89
N VAL A 88 0.85 36.25 -15.12
CA VAL A 88 0.15 36.27 -16.42
C VAL A 88 -0.90 37.38 -16.46
N ALA A 89 -1.43 37.70 -17.64
CA ALA A 89 -2.42 38.77 -17.81
C ALA A 89 -3.66 38.52 -16.90
N GLY A 90 -4.02 39.52 -16.10
CA GLY A 90 -5.13 39.44 -15.14
C GLY A 90 -4.74 38.93 -13.74
N GLU A 91 -3.53 38.43 -13.53
CA GLU A 91 -3.03 38.08 -12.20
C GLU A 91 -2.42 39.28 -11.48
N LEU A 92 -2.61 39.32 -10.17
CA LEU A 92 -1.99 40.33 -9.32
C LEU A 92 -0.63 39.82 -8.82
N PRO A 93 0.48 40.51 -9.13
CA PRO A 93 1.82 40.11 -8.69
C PRO A 93 1.91 39.95 -7.16
N ALA A 94 1.26 40.86 -6.43
CA ALA A 94 1.20 40.83 -4.96
C ALA A 94 0.51 39.57 -4.41
N LEU A 95 -0.47 39.01 -5.13
CA LEU A 95 -1.15 37.78 -4.71
C LEU A 95 -0.24 36.56 -4.87
N LEU A 96 0.51 36.48 -5.97
CA LEU A 96 1.50 35.42 -6.21
C LEU A 96 2.63 35.48 -5.18
N GLN A 97 3.10 36.67 -4.84
CA GLN A 97 4.10 36.85 -3.80
C GLN A 97 3.58 36.38 -2.44
N LYS A 98 2.34 36.76 -2.06
CA LYS A 98 1.71 36.27 -0.82
C LYS A 98 1.59 34.75 -0.80
N LEU A 99 1.18 34.13 -1.91
CA LEU A 99 1.07 32.68 -2.02
C LEU A 99 2.43 31.98 -1.85
N ALA A 100 3.48 32.49 -2.50
CA ALA A 100 4.83 31.97 -2.36
C ALA A 100 5.37 32.13 -0.93
N SER A 101 5.16 33.29 -0.30
CA SER A 101 5.57 33.53 1.08
C SER A 101 4.83 32.64 2.07
N GLU A 102 3.54 32.39 1.87
CA GLU A 102 2.77 31.48 2.71
C GLU A 102 3.26 30.03 2.57
N ASP A 103 3.54 29.57 1.35
CA ASP A 103 4.09 28.23 1.13
C ASP A 103 5.45 28.06 1.80
N GLN A 104 6.32 29.06 1.69
CA GLN A 104 7.62 29.06 2.34
C GLN A 104 7.47 29.01 3.86
N ARG A 105 6.59 29.84 4.44
CA ARG A 105 6.29 29.85 5.89
C ARG A 105 5.76 28.50 6.37
N GLN A 106 4.90 27.84 5.58
CA GLN A 106 4.41 26.50 5.90
C GLN A 106 5.55 25.48 5.85
N ALA A 107 6.42 25.56 4.85
CA ALA A 107 7.56 24.66 4.71
C ALA A 107 8.59 24.85 5.85
N GLU A 108 8.84 26.09 6.26
CA GLU A 108 9.70 26.42 7.41
C GLU A 108 9.17 25.80 8.71
N ARG A 109 7.85 25.76 8.88
CA ARG A 109 7.18 25.08 10.00
C ARG A 109 7.14 23.56 9.87
N GLY A 110 7.68 23.01 8.79
CA GLY A 110 7.67 21.57 8.52
C GLY A 110 6.35 21.02 8.04
N LEU A 111 5.43 21.87 7.55
CA LEU A 111 4.07 21.47 7.20
C LEU A 111 3.97 20.93 5.76
N VAL A 112 3.29 19.80 5.63
CA VAL A 112 2.88 19.21 4.37
C VAL A 112 1.37 19.22 4.25
N ALA A 113 0.88 19.41 3.03
CA ALA A 113 -0.55 19.36 2.72
C ALA A 113 -0.99 17.91 2.49
N LEU A 114 -2.09 17.51 3.10
CA LEU A 114 -2.78 16.24 2.91
C LEU A 114 -4.15 16.54 2.32
N MET A 115 -4.54 15.81 1.26
CA MET A 115 -5.84 15.97 0.65
C MET A 115 -6.69 14.72 0.88
N SER A 116 -7.78 14.89 1.63
CA SER A 116 -8.74 13.81 1.92
C SER A 116 -10.16 14.36 1.93
N GLY A 117 -11.08 13.64 1.30
CA GLY A 117 -12.51 14.04 1.24
C GLY A 117 -12.75 15.45 0.66
N GLY A 118 -11.92 15.88 -0.30
CA GLY A 118 -12.00 17.22 -0.91
C GLY A 118 -11.52 18.37 -0.03
N LYS A 119 -10.95 18.08 1.14
CA LYS A 119 -10.37 19.07 2.06
C LYS A 119 -8.86 18.94 2.12
N THR A 120 -8.19 20.07 2.27
CA THR A 120 -6.74 20.14 2.52
C THR A 120 -6.50 20.31 4.02
N LEU A 121 -5.82 19.36 4.61
CA LEU A 121 -5.32 19.41 5.98
C LEU A 121 -3.79 19.60 5.96
N TYR A 122 -3.23 20.14 7.04
CA TYR A 122 -1.80 20.31 7.16
C TYR A 122 -1.29 19.51 8.36
N LYS A 123 -0.27 18.69 8.14
CA LYS A 123 0.43 17.91 9.16
C LYS A 123 1.91 18.25 9.12
N ARG A 124 2.62 18.12 10.25
CA ARG A 124 4.09 18.19 10.20
C ARG A 124 4.62 16.91 9.56
N LEU A 125 5.76 17.01 8.88
CA LEU A 125 6.42 15.85 8.28
C LEU A 125 6.76 14.77 9.33
N GLU A 126 7.19 15.19 10.52
CA GLU A 126 7.51 14.31 11.65
C GLU A 126 6.30 13.58 12.24
N ASP A 127 5.10 14.12 12.02
CA ASP A 127 3.85 13.52 12.48
C ASP A 127 3.22 12.61 11.41
N LEU A 128 3.76 12.54 10.18
CA LEU A 128 3.15 11.73 9.11
C LEU A 128 3.25 10.23 9.41
N GLU A 129 2.20 9.51 9.04
CA GLU A 129 2.13 8.06 9.12
C GLU A 129 2.05 7.45 7.70
N PRO A 130 2.41 6.17 7.51
CA PRO A 130 2.29 5.50 6.20
C PRO A 130 0.89 5.63 5.58
N GLU A 131 -0.15 5.64 6.39
CA GLU A 131 -1.55 5.80 5.99
C GLU A 131 -1.85 7.18 5.37
N ASP A 132 -1.04 8.21 5.66
CA ASP A 132 -1.18 9.55 5.10
C ASP A 132 -0.61 9.66 3.67
N MET A 133 0.22 8.70 3.22
CA MET A 133 0.87 8.74 1.91
C MET A 133 -0.11 9.00 0.76
N PRO A 134 -1.27 8.31 0.65
CA PRO A 134 -2.20 8.54 -0.46
C PRO A 134 -2.75 9.96 -0.46
N ALA A 135 -3.10 10.50 0.71
CA ALA A 135 -3.60 11.86 0.86
C ALA A 135 -2.53 12.90 0.51
N ARG A 136 -1.27 12.65 0.88
CA ARG A 136 -0.14 13.51 0.54
C ARG A 136 0.16 13.49 -0.96
N ILE A 137 0.15 12.31 -1.57
CA ILE A 137 0.33 12.11 -3.02
C ILE A 137 -0.77 12.86 -3.79
N ALA A 138 -2.03 12.75 -3.33
CA ALA A 138 -3.15 13.47 -3.93
C ALA A 138 -2.95 14.99 -3.87
N ALA A 139 -2.54 15.52 -2.71
CA ALA A 139 -2.24 16.94 -2.56
C ALA A 139 -1.08 17.38 -3.49
N ASN A 140 -0.04 16.57 -3.62
CA ASN A 140 1.10 16.88 -4.51
C ASN A 140 0.68 16.90 -5.99
N ARG A 141 -0.15 15.93 -6.40
CA ARG A 141 -0.72 15.90 -7.76
C ARG A 141 -1.53 17.15 -8.04
N LEU A 142 -2.41 17.55 -7.12
CA LEU A 142 -3.21 18.78 -7.28
C LEU A 142 -2.32 20.01 -7.45
N ARG A 143 -1.30 20.18 -6.58
CA ARG A 143 -0.34 21.28 -6.69
C ARG A 143 0.37 21.29 -8.05
N THR A 144 0.84 20.12 -8.50
CA THR A 144 1.57 20.00 -9.77
C THR A 144 0.67 20.29 -10.96
N THR A 145 -0.58 19.80 -10.94
CA THR A 145 -1.56 20.08 -11.99
C THR A 145 -1.88 21.57 -12.05
N TRP A 146 -2.14 22.21 -10.91
CA TRP A 146 -2.42 23.66 -10.88
C TRP A 146 -1.26 24.49 -11.44
N LEU A 147 -0.01 24.14 -11.09
CA LEU A 147 1.17 24.83 -11.62
C LEU A 147 1.31 24.66 -13.14
N LYS A 148 1.03 23.46 -13.67
CA LYS A 148 1.04 23.20 -15.11
C LYS A 148 -0.06 23.97 -15.84
N GLU A 149 -1.29 23.87 -15.35
CA GLU A 149 -2.45 24.56 -15.95
C GLU A 149 -2.29 26.09 -15.98
N ARG A 150 -1.60 26.65 -14.96
CA ARG A 150 -1.23 28.07 -14.94
C ARG A 150 -0.16 28.39 -15.99
N GLY A 151 0.90 27.58 -16.08
CA GLY A 151 2.02 27.79 -17.01
C GLY A 151 1.62 27.64 -18.48
N ASP A 152 0.73 26.70 -18.78
CA ASP A 152 0.26 26.41 -20.14
C ASP A 152 -0.83 27.41 -20.61
N GLY A 153 -1.23 28.36 -19.77
CA GLY A 153 -2.27 29.35 -20.09
C GLY A 153 -3.69 28.76 -20.20
N TRP A 154 -3.88 27.47 -19.89
CA TRP A 154 -5.16 26.77 -20.01
C TRP A 154 -6.26 27.40 -19.15
N LEU A 155 -5.90 27.95 -17.98
CA LEU A 155 -6.84 28.65 -17.09
C LEU A 155 -7.35 29.99 -17.67
N GLY A 156 -6.65 30.59 -18.65
CA GLY A 156 -7.09 31.81 -19.33
C GLY A 156 -8.30 31.61 -20.25
N SER A 157 -8.56 30.37 -20.69
CA SER A 157 -9.63 30.09 -21.67
C SER A 157 -11.02 29.89 -21.02
N ARG A 158 -11.07 29.58 -19.71
CA ARG A 158 -12.35 29.30 -19.01
C ARG A 158 -12.99 30.53 -18.36
N ALA A 159 -12.25 31.63 -18.20
CA ALA A 159 -12.78 32.89 -17.66
C ALA A 159 -13.41 33.81 -18.71
N ALA A 160 -13.30 33.48 -20.01
CA ALA A 160 -13.85 34.28 -21.12
C ALA A 160 -15.22 33.79 -21.64
N GLN A 161 -15.89 32.88 -20.92
CA GLN A 161 -17.19 32.31 -21.30
C GLN A 161 -18.22 32.32 -20.16
N SER A 162 -18.25 33.37 -19.34
CA SER A 162 -19.36 33.60 -18.40
C SER A 162 -19.91 35.01 -18.50
#